data_AF-A0AAD6V3Z9-F1
#
_entry.id   AF-A0AAD6V3Z9-F1
#
_cell.length_a   1.000
_cell.length_b   1.000
_cell.length_c   1.000
_cell.angle_alpha   90.00
_cell.angle_beta   90.00
_cell.angle_gamma   90.00
#
_symmetry.space_group_name_H-M   'P 1'
#
loop_
_entity.id
_entity.type
_entity.pdbx_description
1 polymer ?
#
loop_
_entity_poly.entity_id
_entity_poly.type
_entity_poly.pdbx_seq_one_letter_code
_entity_poly.pdbx_strand_id
1 'polypeptide(L)'
;MDNAMAAVLYPLPQDARRDPDQWNAAWELMDMGNDLDTSLFAYQMFVSNTCAIQRNITEEALRHFARDDFEAKWVGAGADVRGRHILGAMAAVCSKARNLNDARCYCPELRLMRLRLDGKVFLDLLKTVMHEDASFIPSQPIFVPHPGWDAWAAEQRKLNHSEAQKITLAEIMILRTKLICHVVQFTMRSFFGEDPPELIVQKNQEKPKLPTTPHPALAAVFGREIATARRQDDIAGIKALRAQRRNHCSYLACTKIEADDTKFSQCKPCFQKMQRRVLYCSVTCQRADWKLRHKAICGKPLDFETASQVIEHPATASTSHTRIGLPINGYKRSIALTAQVTALNRKPTVDYQLYKANNDPVDIDFGAGTYPQIRFRQARDTAMTTGDPNSVARIAHYLCACFLSGMVKDDSLRAIKPNSIVAQLAREFVLNDLRDLVLGMQRLQNKDPLRRPPLLSDAPPDLWASLDKDVSLSKVVVTLD
;
A
#
# COMPACT_ATOMS: atom_id res chain seq x y z
N MET A 1 20.34 -24.62 41.51
CA MET A 1 20.10 -24.96 40.10
C MET A 1 19.91 -23.65 39.38
N ASP A 2 20.99 -23.19 38.74
CA ASP A 2 21.05 -21.90 38.06
C ASP A 2 20.25 -21.98 36.75
N ASN A 3 19.15 -21.22 36.69
CA ASN A 3 18.36 -21.03 35.47
C ASN A 3 19.18 -20.20 34.47
N ALA A 4 20.03 -20.87 33.70
CA ALA A 4 20.63 -20.31 32.51
C ALA A 4 19.50 -20.04 31.51
N MET A 5 19.15 -18.76 31.29
CA MET A 5 18.29 -18.35 30.18
C MET A 5 18.97 -18.77 28.88
N ALA A 6 18.58 -19.92 28.34
CA ALA A 6 18.96 -20.35 27.00
C ALA A 6 18.54 -19.23 26.04
N ALA A 7 19.46 -18.73 25.20
CA ALA A 7 19.02 -17.84 24.14
C ALA A 7 18.16 -18.70 23.21
N VAL A 8 16.89 -18.36 23.14
CA VAL A 8 15.97 -19.08 22.28
C VAL A 8 16.41 -18.83 20.84
N LEU A 9 16.99 -19.86 20.23
CA LEU A 9 17.04 -19.98 18.78
C LEU A 9 15.58 -19.99 18.32
N TYR A 10 15.20 -19.02 17.49
CA TYR A 10 13.86 -19.02 16.89
C TYR A 10 13.63 -20.38 16.23
N PRO A 11 12.59 -21.13 16.63
CA PRO A 11 12.33 -22.46 16.11
C PRO A 11 12.14 -22.35 14.60
N LEU A 12 12.90 -23.14 13.83
CA LEU A 12 12.76 -23.08 12.38
C LEU A 12 11.41 -23.69 11.99
N PRO A 13 10.72 -23.19 10.95
CA PRO A 13 9.44 -23.78 10.52
C PRO A 13 9.51 -25.27 10.18
N GLN A 14 10.70 -25.75 9.80
CA GLN A 14 10.98 -27.17 9.57
C GLN A 14 11.05 -28.00 10.85
N ASP A 15 11.32 -27.38 12.00
CA ASP A 15 11.35 -28.05 13.30
C ASP A 15 9.93 -28.35 13.78
N ALA A 16 8.94 -27.50 13.46
CA ALA A 16 7.52 -27.78 13.70
C ALA A 16 7.03 -29.10 13.05
N ARG A 17 7.70 -29.54 11.97
CA ARG A 17 7.39 -30.82 11.30
C ARG A 17 8.21 -31.99 11.82
N ARG A 18 9.41 -31.74 12.36
CA ARG A 18 10.36 -32.77 12.78
C ARG A 18 10.22 -33.11 14.27
N ASP A 19 9.99 -32.10 15.11
CA ASP A 19 9.84 -32.18 16.56
C ASP A 19 8.87 -31.08 17.04
N PRO A 20 7.54 -31.30 16.89
CA PRO A 20 6.53 -30.29 17.22
C PRO A 20 6.50 -29.95 18.71
N ASP A 21 6.86 -30.88 19.60
CA ASP A 21 6.86 -30.67 21.04
C ASP A 21 8.03 -29.77 21.47
N GLN A 22 9.24 -30.01 20.95
CA GLN A 22 10.39 -29.12 21.19
C GLN A 22 10.17 -27.74 20.56
N TRP A 23 9.57 -27.69 19.38
CA TRP A 23 9.19 -26.43 18.73
C TRP A 23 8.21 -25.63 19.60
N ASN A 24 7.16 -26.27 20.12
CA ASN A 24 6.18 -25.62 21.00
C ASN A 24 6.80 -25.19 22.33
N ALA A 25 7.64 -26.02 22.96
CA ALA A 25 8.33 -25.68 24.22
C ALA A 25 9.29 -24.49 24.06
N ALA A 26 9.98 -24.39 22.92
CA ALA A 26 10.83 -23.23 22.62
C ALA A 26 10.03 -21.94 22.40
N TRP A 27 8.82 -22.05 21.82
CA TRP A 27 7.88 -20.93 21.72
C TRP A 27 7.32 -20.50 23.08
N GLU A 28 6.91 -21.45 23.92
CA GLU A 28 6.46 -21.18 25.29
C GLU A 28 7.54 -20.45 26.09
N LEU A 29 8.82 -20.85 25.95
CA LEU A 29 9.95 -20.14 26.57
C LEU A 29 10.18 -18.71 26.04
N MET A 30 9.83 -18.41 24.79
CA MET A 30 9.89 -17.04 24.26
C MET A 30 8.75 -16.15 24.77
N ASP A 31 7.60 -16.76 25.03
CA ASP A 31 6.37 -16.05 25.40
C ASP A 31 6.30 -15.75 26.92
N MET A 32 7.01 -16.50 27.75
CA MET A 32 7.00 -16.36 29.23
C MET A 32 7.49 -15.01 29.80
N GLY A 33 7.95 -14.07 28.97
CA GLY A 33 8.47 -12.78 29.42
C GLY A 33 7.51 -11.59 29.27
N ASN A 34 6.51 -11.68 28.38
CA ASN A 34 5.63 -10.55 28.09
C ASN A 34 4.24 -10.81 28.64
N ASP A 35 3.66 -9.83 29.32
CA ASP A 35 2.25 -9.86 29.70
C ASP A 35 1.37 -9.91 28.44
N LEU A 36 0.33 -10.76 28.46
CA LEU A 36 -0.54 -11.02 27.31
C LEU A 36 -1.17 -9.72 26.76
N ASP A 37 -1.54 -8.76 27.63
CA ASP A 37 -2.07 -7.45 27.21
C ASP A 37 -1.06 -6.64 26.41
N THR A 38 0.23 -6.76 26.77
CA THR A 38 1.33 -6.09 26.06
C THR A 38 1.51 -6.66 24.66
N SER A 39 1.46 -7.99 24.51
CA SER A 39 1.53 -8.66 23.20
C SER A 39 0.31 -8.32 22.34
N LEU A 40 -0.90 -8.36 22.91
CA LEU A 40 -2.13 -7.98 22.22
C LEU A 40 -2.10 -6.51 21.76
N PHE A 41 -1.58 -5.60 22.59
CA PHE A 41 -1.43 -4.20 22.20
C PHE A 41 -0.38 -4.01 21.11
N ALA A 42 0.75 -4.72 21.18
CA ALA A 42 1.78 -4.69 20.13
C ALA A 42 1.23 -5.19 18.79
N TYR A 43 0.49 -6.29 18.81
CA TYR A 43 -0.21 -6.82 17.66
C TYR A 43 -1.20 -5.82 17.06
N GLN A 44 -2.09 -5.21 17.87
CA GLN A 44 -3.02 -4.18 17.39
C GLN A 44 -2.29 -3.01 16.69
N MET A 45 -1.14 -2.61 17.24
CA MET A 45 -0.27 -1.60 16.63
C MET A 45 0.35 -2.10 15.32
N PHE A 46 0.75 -3.38 15.21
CA PHE A 46 1.23 -3.95 13.96
C PHE A 46 0.14 -3.98 12.89
N VAL A 47 -1.09 -4.37 13.22
CA VAL A 47 -2.22 -4.38 12.30
C VAL A 47 -2.48 -2.97 11.76
N SER A 48 -2.66 -1.99 12.67
CA SER A 48 -2.92 -0.59 12.31
C SER A 48 -1.81 0.01 11.44
N ASN A 49 -0.55 -0.23 11.80
CA ASN A 49 0.59 0.25 11.02
C ASN A 49 0.65 -0.40 9.63
N THR A 50 0.36 -1.70 9.53
CA THR A 50 0.37 -2.42 8.24
C THR A 50 -0.70 -1.89 7.30
N CYS A 51 -1.91 -1.61 7.82
CA CYS A 51 -2.95 -0.93 7.06
C CYS A 51 -2.50 0.43 6.53
N ALA A 52 -1.87 1.25 7.38
CA ALA A 52 -1.36 2.56 6.96
C ALA A 52 -0.25 2.44 5.90
N ILE A 53 0.65 1.46 6.02
CA ILE A 53 1.69 1.19 5.03
C ILE A 53 1.07 0.77 3.70
N GLN A 54 0.09 -0.14 3.71
CA GLN A 54 -0.58 -0.59 2.48
C GLN A 54 -1.33 0.54 1.78
N ARG A 55 -1.99 1.43 2.54
CA ARG A 55 -2.59 2.64 1.99
C ARG A 55 -1.53 3.53 1.34
N ASN A 56 -0.39 3.75 2.00
CA ASN A 56 0.71 4.55 1.43
C ASN A 56 1.29 3.91 0.17
N ILE A 57 1.53 2.59 0.17
CA ILE A 57 1.95 1.84 -1.03
C ILE A 57 0.95 2.04 -2.16
N THR A 58 -0.34 1.96 -1.86
CA THR A 58 -1.40 2.17 -2.85
C THR A 58 -1.31 3.57 -3.44
N GLU A 59 -1.21 4.62 -2.62
CA GLU A 59 -1.09 6.00 -3.13
C GLU A 59 0.18 6.23 -3.96
N GLU A 60 1.33 5.74 -3.48
CA GLU A 60 2.61 5.89 -4.17
C GLU A 60 2.63 5.11 -5.49
N ALA A 61 2.17 3.86 -5.47
CA ALA A 61 2.11 3.02 -6.65
C ALA A 61 1.15 3.60 -7.68
N LEU A 62 -0.07 4.02 -7.29
CA LEU A 62 -1.03 4.66 -8.21
C LEU A 62 -0.41 5.88 -8.91
N ARG A 63 0.34 6.70 -8.17
CA ARG A 63 1.07 7.84 -8.72
C ARG A 63 2.14 7.39 -9.73
N HIS A 64 2.95 6.40 -9.39
CA HIS A 64 4.03 5.93 -10.26
C HIS A 64 3.54 5.14 -11.49
N PHE A 65 2.46 4.37 -11.37
CA PHE A 65 1.82 3.70 -12.50
C PHE A 65 1.20 4.71 -13.46
N ALA A 66 0.52 5.74 -12.94
CA ALA A 66 -0.12 6.76 -13.77
C ALA A 66 0.89 7.71 -14.42
N ARG A 67 1.92 8.15 -13.67
CA ARG A 67 2.84 9.19 -14.10
C ARG A 67 4.16 8.69 -14.60
N ASP A 68 4.69 7.60 -14.08
CA ASP A 68 6.08 7.23 -14.37
C ASP A 68 6.19 6.00 -15.26
N ASP A 69 5.07 5.45 -15.73
CA ASP A 69 5.00 4.19 -16.47
C ASP A 69 5.79 3.09 -15.74
N PHE A 70 5.59 3.00 -14.42
CA PHE A 70 6.38 2.15 -13.54
C PHE A 70 6.42 0.70 -14.02
N GLU A 71 5.28 0.17 -14.48
CA GLU A 71 5.17 -1.21 -14.95
C GLU A 71 6.16 -1.50 -16.09
N ALA A 72 6.13 -0.68 -17.14
CA ALA A 72 6.98 -0.86 -18.30
C ALA A 72 8.46 -0.62 -17.97
N LYS A 73 8.76 0.44 -17.19
CA LYS A 73 10.15 0.72 -16.76
C LYS A 73 10.73 -0.40 -15.89
N TRP A 74 9.92 -0.96 -14.99
CA TRP A 74 10.36 -2.03 -14.11
C TRP A 74 10.59 -3.35 -14.85
N VAL A 75 9.69 -3.72 -15.77
CA VAL A 75 9.85 -4.91 -16.62
C VAL A 75 11.03 -4.74 -17.58
N GLY A 76 11.17 -3.54 -18.18
CA GLY A 76 12.28 -3.20 -19.07
C GLY A 76 13.65 -3.08 -18.40
N ALA A 77 13.70 -2.95 -17.07
CA ALA A 77 14.96 -2.94 -16.34
C ALA A 77 15.69 -4.30 -16.48
N GLY A 78 17.02 -4.29 -16.36
CA GLY A 78 17.79 -5.54 -16.27
C GLY A 78 17.56 -6.27 -14.95
N ALA A 79 17.70 -7.60 -14.94
CA ALA A 79 17.56 -8.41 -13.72
C ALA A 79 18.52 -7.97 -12.59
N ASP A 80 19.72 -7.50 -12.93
CA ASP A 80 20.69 -6.98 -11.96
C ASP A 80 20.27 -5.64 -11.37
N VAL A 81 19.65 -4.76 -12.16
CA VAL A 81 19.11 -3.47 -11.70
C VAL A 81 17.99 -3.74 -10.70
N ARG A 82 17.00 -4.57 -11.06
CA ARG A 82 15.93 -4.99 -10.15
C ARG A 82 16.49 -5.61 -8.88
N GLY A 83 17.43 -6.56 -9.03
CA GLY A 83 18.06 -7.25 -7.91
C GLY A 83 18.73 -6.30 -6.92
N ARG A 84 19.40 -5.25 -7.40
CA ARG A 84 20.03 -4.21 -6.56
C ARG A 84 19.00 -3.46 -5.72
N HIS A 85 17.90 -2.99 -6.32
CA HIS A 85 16.85 -2.26 -5.60
C HIS A 85 16.14 -3.15 -4.57
N ILE A 86 15.81 -4.39 -4.94
CA ILE A 86 15.18 -5.38 -4.05
C ILE A 86 16.09 -5.69 -2.85
N LEU A 87 17.38 -5.97 -3.10
CA LEU A 87 18.33 -6.29 -2.05
C LEU A 87 18.60 -5.09 -1.14
N GLY A 88 18.74 -3.90 -1.72
CA GLY A 88 18.87 -2.65 -0.97
C GLY A 88 17.67 -2.39 -0.06
N ALA A 89 16.46 -2.62 -0.56
CA ALA A 89 15.23 -2.53 0.23
C ALA A 89 15.21 -3.54 1.38
N MET A 90 15.53 -4.82 1.13
CA MET A 90 15.60 -5.83 2.18
C MET A 90 16.62 -5.47 3.26
N ALA A 91 17.82 -5.04 2.88
CA ALA A 91 18.86 -4.63 3.82
C ALA A 91 18.42 -3.41 4.66
N ALA A 92 17.82 -2.40 4.01
CA ALA A 92 17.34 -1.20 4.68
C ALA A 92 16.22 -1.50 5.68
N VAL A 93 15.25 -2.35 5.32
CA VAL A 93 14.14 -2.70 6.22
C VAL A 93 14.59 -3.59 7.37
N CYS A 94 15.35 -4.64 7.06
CA CYS A 94 15.75 -5.63 8.06
C CYS A 94 16.79 -5.08 9.05
N SER A 95 17.62 -4.13 8.63
CA SER A 95 18.55 -3.47 9.56
C SER A 95 17.84 -2.57 10.57
N LYS A 96 16.64 -2.07 10.28
CA LYS A 96 15.94 -1.09 11.12
C LYS A 96 15.12 -1.71 12.26
N ALA A 97 14.63 -2.93 12.09
CA ALA A 97 13.81 -3.59 13.09
C ALA A 97 14.11 -5.10 13.15
N ARG A 98 14.53 -5.57 14.34
CA ARG A 98 14.90 -6.98 14.56
C ARG A 98 13.75 -7.95 14.23
N ASN A 99 12.54 -7.67 14.70
CA ASN A 99 11.37 -8.51 14.42
C ASN A 99 11.05 -8.59 12.92
N LEU A 100 11.31 -7.54 12.14
CA LEU A 100 11.18 -7.60 10.68
C LEU A 100 12.30 -8.43 10.04
N ASN A 101 13.54 -8.36 10.56
CA ASN A 101 14.60 -9.27 10.10
C ASN A 101 14.28 -10.74 10.41
N ASP A 102 13.77 -11.01 11.62
CA ASP A 102 13.40 -12.36 12.03
C ASP A 102 12.23 -12.87 11.16
N ALA A 103 11.28 -12.00 10.79
CA ALA A 103 10.17 -12.35 9.90
C ALA A 103 10.58 -12.81 8.49
N ARG A 104 11.83 -12.61 8.07
CA ARG A 104 12.35 -13.08 6.77
C ARG A 104 12.21 -14.59 6.61
N CYS A 105 12.38 -15.37 7.68
CA CYS A 105 12.24 -16.83 7.60
C CYS A 105 10.80 -17.24 7.23
N TYR A 106 9.84 -16.33 7.38
CA TYR A 106 8.43 -16.53 7.03
C TYR A 106 8.04 -15.96 5.67
N CYS A 107 8.98 -15.39 4.90
CA CYS A 107 8.66 -14.68 3.66
C CYS A 107 9.26 -15.34 2.41
N PRO A 108 8.81 -16.54 1.99
CA PRO A 108 9.30 -17.17 0.76
C PRO A 108 8.99 -16.37 -0.52
N GLU A 109 8.06 -15.40 -0.45
CA GLU A 109 7.75 -14.44 -1.51
C GLU A 109 8.91 -13.48 -1.76
N LEU A 110 9.71 -13.22 -0.73
CA LEU A 110 10.86 -12.32 -0.75
C LEU A 110 12.16 -13.00 -1.21
N ARG A 111 12.06 -14.08 -1.97
CA ARG A 111 13.23 -14.73 -2.59
C ARG A 111 13.76 -13.87 -3.73
N LEU A 112 14.95 -13.29 -3.54
CA LEU A 112 15.60 -12.40 -4.51
C LEU A 112 15.65 -13.00 -5.92
N MET A 113 16.03 -14.28 -6.03
CA MET A 113 16.13 -14.97 -7.32
C MET A 113 14.81 -15.02 -8.08
N ARG A 114 13.66 -15.03 -7.39
CA ARG A 114 12.34 -15.04 -8.03
C ARG A 114 11.89 -13.63 -8.38
N LEU A 115 12.09 -12.67 -7.48
CA LEU A 115 11.62 -11.29 -7.66
C LEU A 115 12.36 -10.53 -8.79
N ARG A 116 13.60 -10.92 -9.10
CA ARG A 116 14.45 -10.17 -10.06
C ARG A 116 14.33 -10.62 -11.52
N LEU A 117 13.71 -11.76 -11.82
CA LEU A 117 13.80 -12.41 -13.16
C LEU A 117 13.20 -11.56 -14.27
N ASP A 118 11.87 -11.50 -14.34
CA ASP A 118 11.11 -10.82 -15.40
C ASP A 118 10.44 -9.53 -14.91
N GLY A 119 10.56 -9.22 -13.62
CA GLY A 119 9.91 -8.09 -12.97
C GLY A 119 8.42 -8.30 -12.68
N LYS A 120 7.74 -9.24 -13.36
CA LYS A 120 6.30 -9.52 -13.20
C LYS A 120 5.97 -9.99 -11.79
N VAL A 121 6.80 -10.89 -11.22
CA VAL A 121 6.55 -11.41 -9.86
C VAL A 121 6.55 -10.29 -8.80
N PHE A 122 7.44 -9.30 -8.94
CA PHE A 122 7.44 -8.15 -8.03
C PHE A 122 6.18 -7.29 -8.21
N LEU A 123 5.75 -7.07 -9.46
CA LEU A 123 4.54 -6.31 -9.77
C LEU A 123 3.29 -7.01 -9.24
N ASP A 124 3.19 -8.33 -9.37
CA ASP A 124 2.10 -9.12 -8.80
C ASP A 124 2.07 -8.98 -7.28
N LEU A 125 3.24 -9.03 -6.63
CA LEU A 125 3.35 -8.83 -5.19
C LEU A 125 2.96 -7.41 -4.77
N LEU A 126 3.37 -6.39 -5.52
CA LEU A 126 2.97 -5.00 -5.31
C LEU A 126 1.45 -4.86 -5.43
N LYS A 127 0.86 -5.33 -6.53
CA LYS A 127 -0.59 -5.29 -6.78
C LYS A 127 -1.38 -6.03 -5.70
N THR A 128 -0.82 -7.12 -5.16
CA THR A 128 -1.42 -7.89 -4.06
C THR A 128 -1.53 -7.11 -2.75
N VAL A 129 -0.56 -6.24 -2.43
CA VAL A 129 -0.58 -5.44 -1.18
C VAL A 129 -1.27 -4.08 -1.33
N MET A 130 -1.68 -3.72 -2.54
CA MET A 130 -2.44 -2.51 -2.83
C MET A 130 -3.92 -2.70 -2.50
N HIS A 131 -4.55 -1.64 -2.01
CA HIS A 131 -6.01 -1.57 -1.83
C HIS A 131 -6.67 -1.01 -3.08
N GLU A 132 -7.95 -1.30 -3.26
CA GLU A 132 -8.75 -0.71 -4.36
C GLU A 132 -9.00 0.78 -4.15
N ASP A 133 -9.02 1.24 -2.89
CA ASP A 133 -9.19 2.65 -2.54
C ASP A 133 -8.09 3.09 -1.57
N ALA A 134 -7.38 4.15 -1.97
CA ALA A 134 -6.32 4.76 -1.19
C ALA A 134 -6.81 5.96 -0.33
N SER A 135 -8.09 6.31 -0.45
CA SER A 135 -8.70 7.48 0.21
C SER A 135 -8.86 7.30 1.72
N PHE A 136 -8.87 6.06 2.21
CA PHE A 136 -8.96 5.72 3.62
C PHE A 136 -7.92 4.68 4.03
N ILE A 137 -7.62 4.62 5.32
CA ILE A 137 -6.81 3.55 5.89
C ILE A 137 -7.74 2.36 6.12
N PRO A 138 -7.44 1.18 5.54
CA PRO A 138 -8.30 0.01 5.64
C PRO A 138 -8.39 -0.48 7.08
N SER A 139 -9.54 -1.05 7.45
CA SER A 139 -9.77 -1.65 8.77
C SER A 139 -9.08 -2.99 8.95
N GLN A 140 -8.64 -3.63 7.87
CA GLN A 140 -7.90 -4.88 7.93
C GLN A 140 -6.76 -4.87 6.90
N PRO A 141 -5.60 -5.44 7.23
CA PRO A 141 -4.51 -5.56 6.28
C PRO A 141 -4.82 -6.65 5.26
N ILE A 142 -4.35 -6.46 4.03
CA ILE A 142 -4.34 -7.55 3.04
C ILE A 142 -3.20 -8.49 3.41
N PHE A 143 -3.52 -9.72 3.81
CA PHE A 143 -2.53 -10.76 4.01
C PHE A 143 -2.09 -11.31 2.66
N VAL A 144 -0.77 -11.38 2.44
CA VAL A 144 -0.22 -11.89 1.17
C VAL A 144 -0.45 -13.40 1.09
N PRO A 145 -1.19 -13.92 0.11
CA PRO A 145 -1.46 -15.35 -0.01
C PRO A 145 -0.18 -16.13 -0.28
N HIS A 146 -0.07 -17.31 0.31
CA HIS A 146 0.99 -18.26 0.00
C HIS A 146 0.56 -19.67 0.37
N PRO A 147 0.50 -20.61 -0.61
CA PRO A 147 -0.12 -21.92 -0.40
C PRO A 147 0.39 -22.68 0.83
N GLY A 148 1.71 -22.65 1.08
CA GLY A 148 2.29 -23.33 2.24
C GLY A 148 1.97 -22.66 3.58
N TRP A 149 1.81 -21.35 3.60
CA TRP A 149 1.45 -20.60 4.82
C TRP A 149 -0.05 -20.66 5.07
N ASP A 150 -0.86 -20.56 4.02
CA ASP A 150 -2.31 -20.64 4.11
C ASP A 150 -2.73 -22.04 4.57
N ALA A 151 -2.10 -23.09 4.05
CA ALA A 151 -2.31 -24.47 4.51
C ALA A 151 -1.89 -24.65 5.98
N TRP A 152 -0.70 -24.18 6.36
CA TRP A 152 -0.23 -24.26 7.74
C TRP A 152 -1.16 -23.49 8.69
N ALA A 153 -1.54 -22.26 8.35
CA ALA A 153 -2.44 -21.45 9.16
C ALA A 153 -3.83 -22.08 9.27
N ALA A 154 -4.33 -22.71 8.20
CA ALA A 154 -5.58 -23.45 8.25
C ALA A 154 -5.51 -24.66 9.20
N GLU A 155 -4.39 -25.39 9.23
CA GLU A 155 -4.21 -26.48 10.20
C GLU A 155 -4.09 -25.96 11.63
N GLN A 156 -3.35 -24.87 11.88
CA GLN A 156 -3.26 -24.27 13.21
C GLN A 156 -4.64 -23.83 13.73
N ARG A 157 -5.52 -23.28 12.88
CA ARG A 157 -6.88 -22.89 13.28
C ARG A 157 -7.76 -24.06 13.75
N LYS A 158 -7.42 -25.32 13.41
CA LYS A 158 -8.15 -26.51 13.88
C LYS A 158 -7.72 -26.93 15.29
N LEU A 159 -6.55 -26.48 15.75
CA LEU A 159 -6.03 -26.81 17.07
C LEU A 159 -6.64 -25.91 18.13
N ASN A 160 -6.83 -26.43 19.34
CA ASN A 160 -7.33 -25.66 20.48
C ASN A 160 -6.18 -24.87 21.13
N HIS A 161 -5.80 -23.76 20.50
CA HIS A 161 -4.72 -22.91 20.97
C HIS A 161 -5.11 -22.10 22.22
N SER A 162 -4.14 -21.90 23.12
CA SER A 162 -4.24 -20.86 24.15
C SER A 162 -4.32 -19.47 23.52
N GLU A 163 -4.80 -18.46 24.26
CA GLU A 163 -4.81 -17.06 23.76
C GLU A 163 -3.40 -16.57 23.39
N ALA A 164 -2.39 -16.99 24.15
CA ALA A 164 -0.99 -16.66 23.93
C ALA A 164 -0.44 -17.27 22.61
N GLN A 165 -0.84 -18.50 22.31
CA GLN A 165 -0.53 -19.14 21.02
C GLN A 165 -1.27 -18.45 19.86
N LYS A 166 -2.56 -18.11 20.03
CA LYS A 166 -3.32 -17.39 18.99
C LYS A 166 -2.69 -16.05 18.65
N ILE A 167 -2.28 -15.27 19.66
CA ILE A 167 -1.64 -13.97 19.43
C ILE A 167 -0.28 -14.12 18.77
N THR A 168 0.53 -15.11 19.19
CA THR A 168 1.82 -15.39 18.57
C THR A 168 1.67 -15.75 17.08
N LEU A 169 0.71 -16.62 16.73
CA LEU A 169 0.43 -16.96 15.35
C LEU A 169 -0.01 -15.74 14.53
N ALA A 170 -0.87 -14.90 15.11
CA ALA A 170 -1.33 -13.68 14.46
C ALA A 170 -0.19 -12.65 14.27
N GLU A 171 0.70 -12.53 15.26
CA GLU A 171 1.91 -11.69 15.19
C GLU A 171 2.85 -12.14 14.07
N ILE A 172 3.11 -13.45 13.94
CA ILE A 172 3.91 -13.99 12.83
C ILE A 172 3.31 -13.58 11.48
N MET A 173 1.98 -13.72 11.34
CA MET A 173 1.29 -13.42 10.08
C MET A 173 1.33 -11.94 9.75
N ILE A 174 1.11 -11.06 10.72
CA ILE A 174 1.17 -9.62 10.48
C ILE A 174 2.60 -9.13 10.25
N LEU A 175 3.60 -9.68 10.95
CA LEU A 175 5.00 -9.33 10.73
C LEU A 175 5.50 -9.76 9.35
N ARG A 176 5.09 -10.94 8.87
CA ARG A 176 5.31 -11.39 7.49
C ARG A 176 4.75 -10.38 6.50
N THR A 177 3.47 -10.05 6.61
CA THR A 177 2.80 -9.08 5.72
C THR A 177 3.46 -7.71 5.79
N LYS A 178 3.79 -7.23 6.99
CA LYS A 178 4.44 -5.94 7.22
C LYS A 178 5.83 -5.86 6.59
N LEU A 179 6.65 -6.91 6.71
CA LEU A 179 7.95 -6.99 6.05
C LEU A 179 7.80 -6.90 4.53
N ILE A 180 6.88 -7.69 3.95
CA ILE A 180 6.61 -7.67 2.51
C ILE A 180 6.22 -6.25 2.06
N CYS A 181 5.28 -5.61 2.76
CA CYS A 181 4.84 -4.26 2.44
C CYS A 181 6.01 -3.27 2.44
N HIS A 182 6.85 -3.27 3.47
CA HIS A 182 8.01 -2.39 3.51
C HIS A 182 9.02 -2.69 2.40
N VAL A 183 9.33 -3.95 2.11
CA VAL A 183 10.27 -4.30 1.02
C VAL A 183 9.73 -3.83 -0.34
N VAL A 184 8.44 -4.01 -0.59
CA VAL A 184 7.77 -3.52 -1.81
C VAL A 184 7.89 -1.99 -1.91
N GLN A 185 7.52 -1.27 -0.86
CA GLN A 185 7.57 0.20 -0.83
C GLN A 185 8.99 0.73 -1.04
N PHE A 186 9.96 0.20 -0.28
CA PHE A 186 11.37 0.62 -0.38
C PHE A 186 11.96 0.30 -1.75
N THR A 187 11.59 -0.83 -2.37
CA THR A 187 12.05 -1.20 -3.72
C THR A 187 11.57 -0.17 -4.74
N MET A 188 10.28 0.18 -4.70
CA MET A 188 9.69 1.17 -5.60
C MET A 188 10.35 2.55 -5.42
N ARG A 189 10.45 3.05 -4.19
CA ARG A 189 11.09 4.35 -3.91
C ARG A 189 12.56 4.37 -4.33
N SER A 190 13.30 3.30 -4.02
CA SER A 190 14.70 3.16 -4.46
C SER A 190 14.85 3.16 -5.98
N PHE A 191 13.93 2.51 -6.71
CA PHE A 191 13.96 2.47 -8.18
C PHE A 191 13.80 3.87 -8.80
N PHE A 192 13.02 4.75 -8.16
CA PHE A 192 12.83 6.14 -8.57
C PHE A 192 13.83 7.12 -7.95
N GLY A 193 14.82 6.64 -7.19
CA GLY A 193 15.78 7.50 -6.51
C GLY A 193 15.18 8.36 -5.38
N GLU A 194 14.01 7.95 -4.86
CA GLU A 194 13.39 8.59 -3.71
C GLU A 194 14.00 8.07 -2.40
N ASP A 195 13.99 8.92 -1.37
CA ASP A 195 14.41 8.52 -0.02
C ASP A 195 13.56 7.35 0.50
N PRO A 196 14.13 6.43 1.30
CA PRO A 196 13.34 5.39 1.95
C PRO A 196 12.31 6.02 2.90
N PRO A 197 11.11 5.42 3.04
CA PRO A 197 10.15 5.89 4.03
C PRO A 197 10.69 5.64 5.44
N GLU A 198 10.36 6.53 6.37
CA GLU A 198 10.80 6.40 7.75
C GLU A 198 10.12 5.19 8.42
N LEU A 199 10.92 4.24 8.90
CA LEU A 199 10.42 3.12 9.69
C LEU A 199 10.21 3.54 11.12
N ILE A 200 8.96 3.87 11.45
CA ILE A 200 8.57 4.24 12.80
C ILE A 200 8.60 3.00 13.68
N VAL A 201 9.59 2.94 14.56
CA VAL A 201 9.71 1.92 15.61
C VAL A 201 9.43 2.57 16.96
N GLN A 202 8.36 2.13 17.63
CA GLN A 202 7.96 2.68 18.92
C GLN A 202 8.97 2.33 20.02
N LYS A 203 9.18 3.27 20.95
CA LYS A 203 10.03 3.05 22.13
C LYS A 203 9.33 2.08 23.09
N ASN A 204 9.89 0.88 23.24
CA ASN A 204 9.46 -0.09 24.26
C ASN A 204 9.70 0.49 25.66
N GLN A 205 8.87 0.10 26.63
CA GLN A 205 9.01 0.56 28.02
C GLN A 205 10.31 0.04 28.64
N GLU A 206 10.61 -1.22 28.42
CA GLU A 206 11.73 -1.87 29.06
C GLU A 206 12.98 -1.80 28.19
N LYS A 207 14.10 -1.53 28.84
CA LYS A 207 15.43 -1.84 28.33
C LYS A 207 15.75 -3.23 28.88
N PRO A 208 15.36 -4.34 28.22
CA PRO A 208 15.83 -5.64 28.65
C PRO A 208 17.35 -5.55 28.72
N LYS A 209 17.90 -5.95 29.88
CA LYS A 209 19.34 -6.01 30.08
C LYS A 209 19.88 -6.92 28.99
N LEU A 210 20.66 -6.37 28.07
CA LEU A 210 21.26 -7.16 27.02
C LEU A 210 22.26 -8.11 27.71
N PRO A 211 22.14 -9.43 27.54
CA PRO A 211 23.12 -10.37 28.06
C PRO A 211 24.51 -9.96 27.60
N THR A 212 25.44 -9.80 28.53
CA THR A 212 26.82 -9.36 28.27
C THR A 212 27.69 -10.48 27.75
N THR A 213 27.34 -11.73 28.07
CA THR A 213 28.08 -12.92 27.64
C THR A 213 27.63 -13.38 26.24
N PRO A 214 28.57 -13.76 25.35
CA PRO A 214 28.22 -14.34 24.05
C PRO A 214 27.47 -15.67 24.25
N HIS A 215 26.61 -16.00 23.29
CA HIS A 215 25.87 -17.25 23.34
C HIS A 215 26.84 -18.45 23.21
N PRO A 216 26.69 -19.52 24.02
CA PRO A 216 27.56 -20.69 23.94
C PRO A 216 27.67 -21.29 22.54
N ALA A 217 26.57 -21.32 21.78
CA ALA A 217 26.58 -21.83 20.41
C ALA A 217 27.43 -20.96 19.44
N LEU A 218 27.42 -19.63 19.60
CA LEU A 218 28.27 -18.76 18.79
C LEU A 218 29.74 -18.94 19.14
N ALA A 219 30.07 -19.10 20.42
CA ALA A 219 31.43 -19.36 20.87
C ALA A 219 31.94 -20.74 20.41
N ALA A 220 31.06 -21.74 20.32
CA ALA A 220 31.41 -23.06 19.79
C ALA A 220 31.72 -23.03 18.28
N VAL A 221 30.99 -22.22 17.50
CA VAL A 221 31.16 -22.14 16.04
C VAL A 221 32.34 -21.24 15.63
N PHE A 222 32.51 -20.09 16.28
CA PHE A 222 33.46 -19.06 15.85
C PHE A 222 34.66 -18.88 16.80
N GLY A 223 34.69 -19.59 17.92
CA GLY A 223 35.62 -19.32 19.02
C GLY A 223 35.15 -18.16 19.90
N ARG A 224 35.63 -18.14 21.16
CA ARG A 224 35.18 -17.19 22.19
C ARG A 224 35.46 -15.74 21.83
N GLU A 225 36.62 -15.44 21.24
CA GLU A 225 37.03 -14.07 20.89
C GLU A 225 36.12 -13.48 19.80
N ILE A 226 35.97 -14.16 18.66
CA ILE A 226 35.12 -13.70 17.56
C ILE A 226 33.65 -13.59 18.00
N ALA A 227 33.15 -14.55 18.78
CA ALA A 227 31.79 -14.49 19.32
C ALA A 227 31.58 -13.29 20.24
N THR A 228 32.59 -12.91 21.03
CA THR A 228 32.54 -11.73 21.90
C THR A 228 32.52 -10.43 21.09
N ALA A 229 33.41 -10.31 20.08
CA ALA A 229 33.45 -9.14 19.20
C ALA A 229 32.11 -8.94 18.46
N ARG A 230 31.59 -10.00 17.82
CA ARG A 230 30.27 -9.96 17.16
C ARG A 230 29.15 -9.56 18.12
N ARG A 231 29.21 -10.04 19.36
CA ARG A 231 28.21 -9.69 20.37
C ARG A 231 28.29 -8.21 20.75
N GLN A 232 29.49 -7.63 20.86
CA GLN A 232 29.66 -6.21 21.11
C GLN A 232 29.11 -5.38 19.95
N ASP A 233 29.37 -5.80 18.71
CA ASP A 233 28.82 -5.18 17.50
C ASP A 233 27.28 -5.25 17.49
N ASP A 234 26.69 -6.41 17.81
CA ASP A 234 25.24 -6.58 17.92
C ASP A 234 24.65 -5.65 18.99
N ILE A 235 25.30 -5.55 20.16
CA ILE A 235 24.86 -4.66 21.24
C ILE A 235 24.93 -3.20 20.79
N ALA A 236 26.01 -2.80 20.11
CA ALA A 236 26.17 -1.46 19.55
C ALA A 236 25.08 -1.18 18.50
N GLY A 237 24.82 -2.12 17.60
CA GLY A 237 23.73 -2.06 16.63
C GLY A 237 22.36 -1.89 17.30
N ILE A 238 22.03 -2.71 18.30
CA ILE A 238 20.78 -2.59 19.06
C ILE A 238 20.66 -1.22 19.75
N LYS A 239 21.76 -0.70 20.33
CA LYS A 239 21.77 0.63 20.94
C LYS A 239 21.54 1.73 19.91
N ALA A 240 22.20 1.68 18.75
CA ALA A 240 22.01 2.60 17.65
C ALA A 240 20.55 2.59 17.14
N LEU A 241 19.97 1.40 16.96
CA LEU A 241 18.57 1.26 16.57
C LEU A 241 17.60 1.80 17.62
N ARG A 242 17.87 1.56 18.91
CA ARG A 242 17.07 2.14 20.01
C ARG A 242 17.12 3.67 20.02
N ALA A 243 18.27 4.27 19.69
CA ALA A 243 18.43 5.72 19.61
C ALA A 243 17.65 6.34 18.42
N GLN A 244 17.44 5.58 17.35
CA GLN A 244 16.64 6.00 16.20
C GLN A 244 15.12 5.88 16.44
N ARG A 245 14.67 5.14 17.46
CA ARG A 245 13.23 5.02 17.76
C ARG A 245 12.61 6.38 18.08
N ARG A 246 11.43 6.62 17.53
CA ARG A 246 10.63 7.83 17.77
C ARG A 246 9.23 7.44 18.24
N ASN A 247 8.64 8.27 19.08
CA ASN A 247 7.23 8.12 19.43
C ASN A 247 6.39 8.73 18.31
N HIS A 248 5.21 8.17 18.05
CA HIS A 248 4.25 8.70 17.09
C HIS A 248 2.90 8.88 17.77
N CYS A 249 2.06 9.71 17.18
CA CYS A 249 0.69 9.88 17.64
C CYS A 249 -0.08 8.57 17.43
N SER A 250 -0.74 8.07 18.47
CA SER A 250 -1.58 6.90 18.40
C SER A 250 -2.86 7.14 17.58
N TYR A 251 -3.24 8.39 17.30
CA TYR A 251 -4.36 8.63 16.39
C TYR A 251 -3.95 8.29 14.95
N LEU A 252 -4.57 7.26 14.37
CA LEU A 252 -4.14 6.65 13.10
C LEU A 252 -4.14 7.61 11.89
N ALA A 253 -5.00 8.64 11.91
CA ALA A 253 -5.02 9.68 10.87
C ALA A 253 -3.96 10.79 11.09
N CYS A 254 -3.18 10.73 12.17
CA CYS A 254 -2.14 11.70 12.49
C CYS A 254 -0.75 11.09 12.28
N THR A 255 0.00 11.64 11.32
CA THR A 255 1.36 11.19 10.98
C THR A 255 2.45 11.89 11.80
N LYS A 256 2.09 12.65 12.85
CA LYS A 256 3.07 13.41 13.63
C LYS A 256 3.97 12.47 14.45
N ILE A 257 5.27 12.70 14.29
CA ILE A 257 6.35 12.06 15.04
C ILE A 257 6.81 13.02 16.14
N GLU A 258 7.10 12.48 17.32
CA GLU A 258 7.59 13.25 18.46
C GLU A 258 8.99 13.78 18.16
N ALA A 259 9.14 15.10 18.11
CA ALA A 259 10.44 15.76 17.96
C ALA A 259 11.22 15.71 19.28
N ASP A 260 12.53 15.97 19.22
CA ASP A 260 13.40 15.80 20.38
C ASP A 260 13.05 16.77 21.53
N ASP A 261 12.59 17.97 21.20
CA ASP A 261 12.17 19.05 22.09
C ASP A 261 10.70 18.98 22.55
N THR A 262 9.91 18.10 21.92
CA THR A 262 8.49 17.94 22.26
C THR A 262 8.22 16.58 22.92
N LYS A 263 7.17 16.54 23.73
CA LYS A 263 6.69 15.30 24.34
C LYS A 263 5.20 15.16 24.09
N PHE A 264 4.81 14.00 23.57
CA PHE A 264 3.41 13.67 23.35
C PHE A 264 2.73 13.38 24.68
N SER A 265 1.47 13.80 24.81
CA SER A 265 0.68 13.50 26.01
C SER A 265 0.35 12.01 26.05
N GLN A 266 0.44 11.42 27.24
CA GLN A 266 0.17 10.00 27.46
C GLN A 266 -1.18 9.81 28.14
N CYS A 267 -1.94 8.79 27.71
CA CYS A 267 -3.14 8.37 28.41
C CYS A 267 -2.80 7.74 29.76
N LYS A 268 -3.07 8.47 30.86
CA LYS A 268 -2.76 8.00 32.22
C LYS A 268 -3.44 6.66 32.57
N PRO A 269 -4.74 6.44 32.32
CA PRO A 269 -5.38 5.15 32.61
C PRO A 269 -4.73 3.96 31.90
N CYS A 270 -4.43 4.09 30.59
CA CYS A 270 -3.76 3.02 29.83
C CYS A 270 -2.36 2.73 30.37
N PHE A 271 -1.60 3.77 30.69
CA PHE A 271 -0.25 3.60 31.20
C PHE A 271 -0.23 3.02 32.61
N GLN A 272 -1.01 3.58 33.53
CA GLN A 272 -0.96 3.19 34.95
C GLN A 272 -1.60 1.82 35.20
N LYS A 273 -2.70 1.49 34.51
CA LYS A 273 -3.43 0.23 34.76
C LYS A 273 -2.92 -0.94 33.93
N MET A 274 -2.47 -0.67 32.70
CA MET A 274 -2.23 -1.70 31.69
C MET A 274 -0.83 -1.60 31.08
N GLN A 275 0.00 -0.64 31.51
CA GLN A 275 1.33 -0.40 30.94
C GLN A 275 1.31 -0.13 29.41
N ARG A 276 0.18 0.30 28.85
CA ARG A 276 0.05 0.63 27.43
C ARG A 276 0.44 2.09 27.16
N ARG A 277 1.35 2.30 26.21
CA ARG A 277 1.79 3.65 25.79
C ARG A 277 0.94 4.18 24.65
N VAL A 278 -0.22 4.72 25.00
CA VAL A 278 -1.07 5.49 24.07
C VAL A 278 -0.68 6.96 24.14
N LEU A 279 -0.10 7.49 23.06
CA LEU A 279 0.52 8.82 23.00
C LEU A 279 -0.23 9.70 22.01
N TYR A 280 -0.39 10.99 22.31
CA TYR A 280 -1.05 11.95 21.41
C TYR A 280 -0.23 13.23 21.28
N CYS A 281 -0.09 13.73 20.05
CA CYS A 281 0.57 15.01 19.82
C CYS A 281 -0.28 16.21 20.28
N SER A 282 -1.58 16.02 20.51
CA SER A 282 -2.50 17.08 20.96
C SER A 282 -3.78 16.50 21.59
N VAL A 283 -4.48 17.33 22.38
CA VAL A 283 -5.80 17.00 22.94
C VAL A 283 -6.83 16.76 21.83
N THR A 284 -6.72 17.45 20.70
CA THR A 284 -7.59 17.24 19.53
C THR A 284 -7.46 15.82 18.98
N CYS A 285 -6.22 15.34 18.78
CA CYS A 285 -5.97 13.96 18.34
C CYS A 285 -6.47 12.95 19.37
N GLN A 286 -6.25 13.21 20.66
CA GLN A 286 -6.77 12.36 21.73
C GLN A 286 -8.31 12.27 21.70
N ARG A 287 -9.01 13.40 21.56
CA ARG A 287 -10.49 13.44 21.50
C ARG A 287 -11.04 12.77 20.25
N ALA A 288 -10.37 12.92 19.11
CA ALA A 288 -10.74 12.23 17.87
C ALA A 288 -10.60 10.72 18.07
N ASP A 289 -9.42 10.26 18.46
CA ASP A 289 -9.13 8.83 18.67
C ASP A 289 -9.98 8.20 19.79
N TRP A 290 -10.33 8.98 20.81
CA TRP A 290 -11.25 8.57 21.89
C TRP A 290 -12.59 8.10 21.34
N LYS A 291 -13.21 8.91 20.48
CA LYS A 291 -14.52 8.60 19.89
C LYS A 291 -14.45 7.39 18.96
N LEU A 292 -13.32 7.21 18.29
CA LEU A 292 -13.15 6.15 17.30
C LEU A 292 -12.85 4.80 17.95
N ARG A 293 -11.79 4.71 18.75
CA ARG A 293 -11.24 3.42 19.18
C ARG A 293 -10.81 3.38 20.63
N HIS A 294 -10.23 4.46 21.13
CA HIS A 294 -9.53 4.40 22.41
C HIS A 294 -10.50 4.24 23.59
N LYS A 295 -11.73 4.77 23.51
CA LYS A 295 -12.74 4.56 24.56
C LYS A 295 -13.02 3.07 24.83
N ALA A 296 -12.98 2.22 23.79
CA ALA A 296 -13.23 0.79 23.93
C ALA A 296 -12.16 0.12 24.81
N ILE A 297 -10.89 0.47 24.58
CA ILE A 297 -9.72 -0.18 25.17
C ILE A 297 -9.13 0.55 26.39
N CYS A 298 -9.55 1.78 26.69
CA CYS A 298 -8.89 2.63 27.69
C CYS A 298 -8.91 2.02 29.10
N GLY A 299 -7.73 1.66 29.63
CA GLY A 299 -7.58 1.15 31.00
C GLY A 299 -8.28 -0.19 31.26
N LYS A 300 -8.57 -0.98 30.22
CA LYS A 300 -9.16 -2.33 30.28
C LYS A 300 -8.21 -3.37 29.69
N PRO A 301 -8.23 -4.63 30.16
CA PRO A 301 -7.60 -5.73 29.44
C PRO A 301 -8.06 -5.79 27.99
N LEU A 302 -7.12 -6.03 27.09
CA LEU A 302 -7.38 -6.31 25.69
C LEU A 302 -7.57 -7.81 25.52
N ASP A 303 -8.53 -8.20 24.70
CA ASP A 303 -8.68 -9.58 24.23
C ASP A 303 -8.24 -9.70 22.77
N PHE A 304 -8.10 -10.93 22.27
CA PHE A 304 -7.64 -11.20 20.91
C PHE A 304 -8.56 -10.60 19.84
N GLU A 305 -9.88 -10.64 20.04
CA GLU A 305 -10.86 -10.10 19.11
C GLU A 305 -10.72 -8.58 18.98
N THR A 306 -10.67 -7.87 20.11
CA THR A 306 -10.49 -6.41 20.16
C THR A 306 -9.11 -5.98 19.64
N ALA A 307 -8.07 -6.80 19.83
CA ALA A 307 -6.74 -6.54 19.28
C ALA A 307 -6.69 -6.74 17.75
N SER A 308 -7.43 -7.73 17.23
CA SER A 308 -7.49 -8.06 15.80
C SER A 308 -8.37 -7.10 15.01
N GLN A 309 -9.38 -6.50 15.64
CA GLN A 309 -10.16 -5.45 15.03
C GLN A 309 -9.34 -4.15 15.02
N VAL A 310 -8.89 -3.69 13.83
CA VAL A 310 -8.73 -2.24 13.69
C VAL A 310 -10.14 -1.72 13.66
N ILE A 311 -10.54 -1.04 14.74
CA ILE A 311 -11.84 -0.39 14.78
C ILE A 311 -11.90 0.48 13.54
N GLU A 312 -12.87 0.15 12.68
CA GLU A 312 -13.14 0.88 11.46
C GLU A 312 -13.03 2.35 11.82
N HIS A 313 -12.19 3.09 11.08
CA HIS A 313 -12.51 4.49 10.97
C HIS A 313 -13.97 4.47 10.53
N PRO A 314 -14.94 4.99 11.32
CA PRO A 314 -16.19 5.36 10.71
C PRO A 314 -15.69 6.18 9.55
N ALA A 315 -15.92 5.68 8.33
CA ALA A 315 -15.76 6.47 7.12
C ALA A 315 -16.54 7.70 7.52
N THR A 316 -15.81 8.73 7.98
CA THR A 316 -16.40 9.71 8.89
C THR A 316 -17.62 10.11 8.15
N ALA A 317 -18.81 10.12 8.75
CA ALA A 317 -20.01 10.52 8.03
C ALA A 317 -19.93 11.99 7.53
N SER A 318 -18.74 12.58 7.36
CA SER A 318 -18.37 13.04 6.03
C SER A 318 -18.96 12.08 5.00
N THR A 319 -20.10 12.47 4.47
CA THR A 319 -20.26 12.75 3.05
C THR A 319 -18.92 13.15 2.37
N SER A 320 -17.87 12.32 2.45
CA SER A 320 -16.77 12.33 1.52
C SER A 320 -17.49 11.94 0.26
N HIS A 321 -17.83 12.96 -0.52
CA HIS A 321 -18.45 12.84 -1.80
C HIS A 321 -17.44 12.07 -2.67
N THR A 322 -17.36 10.75 -2.50
CA THR A 322 -16.79 9.84 -3.49
C THR A 322 -17.72 10.02 -4.67
N ARG A 323 -17.36 11.00 -5.49
CA ARG A 323 -18.17 11.52 -6.57
C ARG A 323 -18.39 10.42 -7.60
N ILE A 324 -17.41 9.52 -7.68
CA ILE A 324 -17.46 8.28 -8.43
C ILE A 324 -17.68 7.14 -7.44
N GLY A 325 -18.78 6.39 -7.62
CA GLY A 325 -19.14 5.26 -6.76
C GLY A 325 -18.12 4.11 -6.84
N LEU A 326 -18.33 3.04 -6.07
CA LEU A 326 -17.52 1.83 -6.17
C LEU A 326 -17.74 1.10 -7.52
N PRO A 327 -16.78 0.26 -7.98
CA PRO A 327 -17.03 -0.63 -9.10
C PRO A 327 -18.24 -1.55 -8.81
N ILE A 328 -19.05 -1.83 -9.81
CA ILE A 328 -20.23 -2.70 -9.71
C ILE A 328 -20.18 -3.84 -10.72
N ASN A 329 -21.00 -4.88 -10.52
CA ASN A 329 -21.12 -6.03 -11.44
C ASN A 329 -19.79 -6.75 -11.71
N GLY A 330 -18.89 -6.80 -10.72
CA GLY A 330 -17.59 -7.46 -10.84
C GLY A 330 -16.58 -6.73 -11.72
N TYR A 331 -16.88 -5.51 -12.18
CA TYR A 331 -15.91 -4.68 -12.89
C TYR A 331 -14.70 -4.39 -12.01
N LYS A 332 -13.50 -4.62 -12.54
CA LYS A 332 -12.24 -4.29 -11.86
C LYS A 332 -11.59 -3.12 -12.57
N ARG A 333 -11.34 -2.04 -11.83
CA ARG A 333 -10.60 -0.89 -12.35
C ARG A 333 -9.16 -1.28 -12.62
N SER A 334 -8.60 -0.77 -13.71
CA SER A 334 -7.14 -0.79 -13.86
C SER A 334 -6.52 0.13 -12.80
N ILE A 335 -5.23 -0.06 -12.55
CA ILE A 335 -4.48 0.80 -11.63
C ILE A 335 -4.48 2.25 -12.10
N ALA A 336 -4.33 2.50 -13.41
CA ALA A 336 -4.40 3.84 -13.98
C ALA A 336 -5.77 4.48 -13.74
N LEU A 337 -6.87 3.72 -13.89
CA LEU A 337 -8.21 4.22 -13.62
C LEU A 337 -8.46 4.46 -12.13
N THR A 338 -7.96 3.60 -11.24
CA THR A 338 -8.02 3.85 -9.80
C THR A 338 -7.29 5.14 -9.45
N ALA A 339 -6.12 5.40 -10.04
CA ALA A 339 -5.37 6.63 -9.82
C ALA A 339 -6.18 7.87 -10.26
N GLN A 340 -6.84 7.76 -11.41
CA GLN A 340 -7.73 8.79 -11.94
C GLN A 340 -8.92 9.05 -11.02
N VAL A 341 -9.61 8.01 -10.54
CA VAL A 341 -10.74 8.13 -9.60
C VAL A 341 -10.30 8.77 -8.29
N THR A 342 -9.15 8.36 -7.73
CA THR A 342 -8.59 8.96 -6.52
C THR A 342 -8.26 10.45 -6.72
N ALA A 343 -7.67 10.82 -7.86
CA ALA A 343 -7.37 12.22 -8.17
C ALA A 343 -8.64 13.08 -8.24
N LEU A 344 -9.70 12.56 -8.86
CA LEU A 344 -10.99 13.26 -8.99
C LEU A 344 -11.73 13.39 -7.66
N ASN A 345 -11.70 12.36 -6.81
CA ASN A 345 -12.31 12.43 -5.48
C ASN A 345 -11.61 13.47 -4.58
N ARG A 346 -10.32 13.77 -4.80
CA ARG A 346 -9.59 14.83 -4.10
C ARG A 346 -9.89 16.25 -4.61
N LYS A 347 -10.43 16.38 -5.83
CA LYS A 347 -10.72 17.68 -6.47
C LYS A 347 -12.17 17.72 -6.99
N PRO A 348 -13.17 18.01 -6.14
CA PRO A 348 -14.58 17.89 -6.50
C PRO A 348 -15.03 18.75 -7.68
N THR A 349 -14.33 19.86 -7.96
CA THR A 349 -14.58 20.75 -9.09
C THR A 349 -14.08 20.21 -10.42
N VAL A 350 -13.08 19.31 -10.41
CA VAL A 350 -12.44 18.77 -11.62
C VAL A 350 -13.26 17.64 -12.20
N ASP A 351 -13.58 17.70 -13.49
CA ASP A 351 -14.36 16.69 -14.20
C ASP A 351 -13.49 15.53 -14.69
N TYR A 352 -12.28 15.82 -15.18
CA TYR A 352 -11.29 14.82 -15.58
C TYR A 352 -9.87 15.35 -15.36
N GLN A 353 -8.89 14.47 -15.20
CA GLN A 353 -7.47 14.83 -15.22
C GLN A 353 -6.79 14.17 -16.42
N LEU A 354 -6.16 14.96 -17.29
CA LEU A 354 -5.34 14.48 -18.39
C LEU A 354 -3.86 14.61 -18.04
N TYR A 355 -2.99 13.86 -18.72
CA TYR A 355 -1.54 13.95 -18.51
C TYR A 355 -0.84 14.41 -19.78
N LYS A 356 0.10 15.36 -19.63
CA LYS A 356 1.00 15.79 -20.71
C LYS A 356 2.04 14.71 -21.00
N ALA A 357 2.82 14.89 -22.07
CA ALA A 357 3.90 13.96 -22.43
C ALA A 357 4.99 13.84 -21.35
N ASN A 358 5.17 14.87 -20.51
CA ASN A 358 6.07 14.87 -19.36
C ASN A 358 5.37 14.39 -18.06
N ASN A 359 4.15 13.88 -18.15
CA ASN A 359 3.31 13.40 -17.05
C ASN A 359 2.84 14.45 -16.05
N ASP A 360 2.91 15.73 -16.43
CA ASP A 360 2.24 16.78 -15.66
C ASP A 360 0.71 16.64 -15.79
N PRO A 361 -0.01 16.59 -14.66
CA PRO A 361 -1.47 16.52 -14.67
C PRO A 361 -2.07 17.85 -15.13
N VAL A 362 -3.16 17.79 -15.89
CA VAL A 362 -3.97 18.93 -16.25
C VAL A 362 -5.43 18.66 -15.93
N ASP A 363 -6.00 19.53 -15.11
CA ASP A 363 -7.37 19.42 -14.66
C ASP A 363 -8.32 19.98 -15.73
N ILE A 364 -9.35 19.21 -16.06
CA ILE A 364 -10.41 19.58 -17.00
C ILE A 364 -11.68 19.85 -16.20
N ASP A 365 -12.27 21.04 -16.38
CA ASP A 365 -13.54 21.46 -15.79
C ASP A 365 -14.44 22.03 -16.88
N PHE A 366 -15.64 21.48 -17.02
CA PHE A 366 -16.66 21.91 -18.00
C PHE A 366 -17.58 23.03 -17.47
N GLY A 367 -17.28 23.57 -16.29
CA GLY A 367 -18.06 24.60 -15.63
C GLY A 367 -19.28 24.02 -14.89
N ALA A 368 -19.47 24.45 -13.64
CA ALA A 368 -20.53 23.95 -12.77
C ALA A 368 -21.93 24.11 -13.38
N GLY A 369 -22.69 23.00 -13.48
CA GLY A 369 -24.09 23.00 -13.86
C GLY A 369 -24.37 23.14 -15.36
N THR A 370 -23.34 23.16 -16.21
CA THR A 370 -23.54 23.20 -17.66
C THR A 370 -24.08 21.85 -18.17
N TYR A 371 -24.93 21.88 -19.22
CA TYR A 371 -25.45 20.65 -19.81
C TYR A 371 -24.33 19.69 -20.30
N PRO A 372 -23.25 20.18 -20.96
CA PRO A 372 -22.08 19.34 -21.26
C PRO A 372 -21.47 18.70 -20.02
N GLN A 373 -21.30 19.45 -18.93
CA GLN A 373 -20.75 18.90 -17.69
C GLN A 373 -21.64 17.77 -17.14
N ILE A 374 -22.95 17.97 -17.06
CA ILE A 374 -23.87 16.95 -16.52
C ILE A 374 -23.78 15.65 -17.33
N ARG A 375 -23.79 15.75 -18.66
CA ARG A 375 -23.69 14.58 -19.54
C ARG A 375 -22.32 13.91 -19.48
N PHE A 376 -21.25 14.70 -19.41
CA PHE A 376 -19.90 14.19 -19.23
C PHE A 376 -19.78 13.41 -17.92
N ARG A 377 -20.25 13.99 -16.80
CA ARG A 377 -20.25 13.36 -15.48
C ARG A 377 -21.03 12.05 -15.48
N GLN A 378 -22.22 12.02 -16.10
CA GLN A 378 -22.99 10.79 -16.25
C GLN A 378 -22.19 9.69 -16.96
N ALA A 379 -21.63 9.98 -18.14
CA ALA A 379 -20.82 9.01 -18.88
C ALA A 379 -19.57 8.59 -18.10
N ARG A 380 -18.90 9.54 -17.45
CA ARG A 380 -17.73 9.27 -16.61
C ARG A 380 -18.06 8.36 -15.44
N ASP A 381 -19.10 8.67 -14.67
CA ASP A 381 -19.47 7.91 -13.49
C ASP A 381 -19.92 6.49 -13.89
N THR A 382 -20.66 6.34 -15.01
CA THR A 382 -20.97 5.02 -15.57
C THR A 382 -19.69 4.28 -15.97
N ALA A 383 -18.82 4.85 -16.79
CA ALA A 383 -17.59 4.19 -17.22
C ALA A 383 -16.72 3.76 -16.03
N MET A 384 -16.53 4.64 -15.04
CA MET A 384 -15.66 4.37 -13.88
C MET A 384 -16.26 3.36 -12.89
N THR A 385 -17.57 3.11 -12.93
CA THR A 385 -18.26 2.14 -12.06
C THR A 385 -18.53 0.81 -12.75
N THR A 386 -18.82 0.81 -14.06
CA THR A 386 -19.22 -0.40 -14.80
C THR A 386 -18.20 -0.86 -15.85
N GLY A 387 -17.27 0.00 -16.26
CA GLY A 387 -16.40 -0.27 -17.40
C GLY A 387 -17.10 -0.23 -18.75
N ASP A 388 -18.32 0.32 -18.84
CA ASP A 388 -19.11 0.34 -20.09
C ASP A 388 -18.33 0.99 -21.26
N PRO A 389 -17.96 0.22 -22.32
CA PRO A 389 -17.15 0.74 -23.42
C PRO A 389 -17.76 1.94 -24.13
N ASN A 390 -19.09 2.00 -24.22
CA ASN A 390 -19.79 3.13 -24.83
C ASN A 390 -19.62 4.41 -24.00
N SER A 391 -19.72 4.30 -22.69
CA SER A 391 -19.48 5.41 -21.78
C SER A 391 -18.02 5.88 -21.82
N VAL A 392 -17.05 4.96 -21.93
CA VAL A 392 -15.63 5.31 -22.13
C VAL A 392 -15.43 6.08 -23.44
N ALA A 393 -16.00 5.57 -24.54
CA ALA A 393 -15.95 6.23 -25.83
C ALA A 393 -16.54 7.64 -25.75
N ARG A 394 -17.68 7.83 -25.06
CA ARG A 394 -18.31 9.14 -24.83
C ARG A 394 -17.38 10.10 -24.10
N ILE A 395 -16.68 9.65 -23.05
CA ILE A 395 -15.69 10.49 -22.33
C ILE A 395 -14.58 10.92 -23.29
N ALA A 396 -13.98 9.97 -24.02
CA ALA A 396 -12.92 10.25 -24.99
C ALA A 396 -13.39 11.25 -26.05
N HIS A 397 -14.61 11.10 -26.54
CA HIS A 397 -15.21 11.98 -27.54
C HIS A 397 -15.41 13.41 -27.01
N TYR A 398 -15.99 13.58 -25.81
CA TYR A 398 -16.11 14.89 -25.15
C TYR A 398 -14.75 15.57 -24.99
N LEU A 399 -13.77 14.83 -24.47
CA LEU A 399 -12.42 15.36 -24.25
C LEU A 399 -11.78 15.75 -25.58
N CYS A 400 -11.79 14.89 -26.61
CA CYS A 400 -11.24 15.24 -27.91
C CYS A 400 -11.93 16.47 -28.52
N ALA A 401 -13.26 16.52 -28.46
CA ALA A 401 -14.04 17.63 -29.01
C ALA A 401 -13.69 18.98 -28.36
N CYS A 402 -13.49 19.03 -27.03
CA CYS A 402 -13.09 20.25 -26.34
C CYS A 402 -11.75 20.82 -26.81
N PHE A 403 -10.79 19.94 -27.12
CA PHE A 403 -9.47 20.37 -27.58
C PHE A 403 -9.51 20.75 -29.06
N LEU A 404 -10.26 20.00 -29.88
CA LEU A 404 -10.40 20.28 -31.31
C LEU A 404 -11.18 21.58 -31.57
N SER A 405 -12.18 21.92 -30.75
CA SER A 405 -12.98 23.14 -30.92
C SER A 405 -12.29 24.42 -30.43
N GLY A 406 -11.10 24.31 -29.83
CA GLY A 406 -10.40 25.47 -29.25
C GLY A 406 -11.11 26.08 -28.04
N MET A 407 -12.09 25.39 -27.45
CA MET A 407 -12.75 25.82 -26.20
C MET A 407 -11.78 25.97 -25.05
N VAL A 408 -10.67 25.25 -25.12
CA VAL A 408 -9.60 25.32 -24.16
C VAL A 408 -8.71 26.53 -24.46
N LYS A 409 -8.86 27.59 -23.66
CA LYS A 409 -8.09 28.85 -23.78
C LYS A 409 -6.70 28.78 -23.14
N ASP A 410 -6.44 27.78 -22.31
CA ASP A 410 -5.14 27.60 -21.67
C ASP A 410 -4.14 27.02 -22.69
N ASP A 411 -3.09 27.79 -23.00
CA ASP A 411 -2.01 27.35 -23.89
C ASP A 411 -1.32 26.08 -23.37
N SER A 412 -1.33 25.85 -22.06
CA SER A 412 -0.77 24.66 -21.43
C SER A 412 -1.48 23.37 -21.86
N LEU A 413 -2.76 23.47 -22.23
CA LEU A 413 -3.59 22.36 -22.68
C LEU A 413 -3.47 22.11 -24.19
N ARG A 414 -3.06 23.10 -24.99
CA ARG A 414 -2.84 22.92 -26.44
C ARG A 414 -1.77 21.87 -26.77
N ALA A 415 -0.89 21.57 -25.81
CA ALA A 415 0.11 20.51 -25.92
C ALA A 415 -0.49 19.09 -25.93
N ILE A 416 -1.71 18.90 -25.45
CA ILE A 416 -2.35 17.59 -25.39
C ILE A 416 -3.02 17.28 -26.73
N LYS A 417 -2.54 16.23 -27.40
CA LYS A 417 -3.09 15.78 -28.68
C LYS A 417 -4.25 14.79 -28.46
N PRO A 418 -5.26 14.73 -29.34
CA PRO A 418 -6.35 13.75 -29.26
C PRO A 418 -5.88 12.29 -29.13
N ASN A 419 -4.81 11.91 -29.84
CA ASN A 419 -4.24 10.57 -29.74
C ASN A 419 -3.70 10.25 -28.33
N SER A 420 -3.18 11.26 -27.63
CA SER A 420 -2.72 11.10 -26.24
C SER A 420 -3.90 10.92 -25.28
N ILE A 421 -5.02 11.59 -25.52
CA ILE A 421 -6.28 11.42 -24.77
C ILE A 421 -6.78 9.98 -24.95
N VAL A 422 -6.94 9.52 -26.19
CA VAL A 422 -7.40 8.15 -26.48
C VAL A 422 -6.44 7.11 -25.90
N ALA A 423 -5.13 7.30 -26.03
CA ALA A 423 -4.15 6.39 -25.45
C ALA A 423 -4.23 6.34 -23.91
N GLN A 424 -4.45 7.49 -23.25
CA GLN A 424 -4.65 7.53 -21.80
C GLN A 424 -5.89 6.74 -21.38
N LEU A 425 -7.05 7.01 -21.98
CA LEU A 425 -8.29 6.29 -21.66
C LEU A 425 -8.21 4.79 -22.01
N ALA A 426 -7.56 4.43 -23.11
CA ALA A 426 -7.37 3.02 -23.48
C ALA A 426 -6.59 2.25 -22.40
N ARG A 427 -5.56 2.89 -21.79
CA ARG A 427 -4.82 2.31 -20.66
C ARG A 427 -5.67 2.26 -19.38
N GLU A 428 -6.38 3.34 -19.07
CA GLU A 428 -7.24 3.41 -17.88
C GLU A 428 -8.35 2.35 -17.93
N PHE A 429 -9.02 2.17 -19.06
CA PHE A 429 -10.16 1.25 -19.18
C PHE A 429 -9.78 -0.13 -19.76
N VAL A 430 -8.51 -0.37 -20.08
CA VAL A 430 -8.01 -1.60 -20.73
C VAL A 430 -8.79 -1.91 -22.01
N LEU A 431 -8.98 -0.88 -22.84
CA LEU A 431 -9.87 -0.91 -24.01
C LEU A 431 -9.08 -0.60 -25.30
N ASN A 432 -8.51 -1.65 -25.90
CA ASN A 432 -7.60 -1.54 -27.05
C ASN A 432 -8.27 -0.98 -28.31
N ASP A 433 -9.57 -1.18 -28.45
CA ASP A 433 -10.41 -0.74 -29.57
C ASP A 433 -11.08 0.62 -29.33
N LEU A 434 -10.71 1.34 -28.26
CA LEU A 434 -11.32 2.64 -27.92
C LEU A 434 -11.28 3.64 -29.08
N ARG A 435 -10.20 3.64 -29.87
CA ARG A 435 -10.10 4.50 -31.06
C ARG A 435 -11.22 4.23 -32.06
N ASP A 436 -11.49 2.96 -32.35
CA ASP A 436 -12.53 2.55 -33.30
C ASP A 436 -13.93 2.89 -32.77
N LEU A 437 -14.14 2.75 -31.46
CA LEU A 437 -15.38 3.15 -30.80
C LEU A 437 -15.61 4.67 -30.90
N VAL A 438 -14.58 5.49 -30.66
CA VAL A 438 -14.66 6.95 -30.78
C VAL A 438 -14.96 7.36 -32.22
N LEU A 439 -14.29 6.78 -33.21
CA LEU A 439 -14.54 7.04 -34.63
C LEU A 439 -15.92 6.52 -35.08
N GLY A 440 -16.36 5.38 -34.54
CA GLY A 440 -17.70 4.84 -34.73
C GLY A 440 -18.79 5.79 -34.27
N MET A 441 -18.65 6.33 -33.06
CA MET A 441 -19.56 7.36 -32.54
C MET A 441 -19.56 8.63 -33.39
N GLN A 442 -18.39 9.11 -33.83
CA GLN A 442 -18.30 10.29 -34.70
C GLN A 442 -19.06 10.05 -36.03
N ARG A 443 -18.93 8.85 -36.60
CA ARG A 443 -19.65 8.47 -37.83
C ARG A 443 -21.16 8.42 -37.61
N LEU A 444 -21.62 7.91 -36.48
CA LEU A 444 -23.05 7.92 -36.13
C LEU A 444 -23.56 9.35 -35.94
N GLN A 445 -22.79 10.21 -35.28
CA GLN A 445 -23.14 11.62 -35.10
C GLN A 445 -23.25 12.36 -36.44
N ASN A 446 -22.31 12.14 -37.37
CA ASN A 446 -22.35 12.73 -38.71
C ASN A 446 -23.59 12.31 -39.52
N LYS A 447 -24.21 11.17 -39.18
CA LYS A 447 -25.44 10.69 -39.81
C LYS A 447 -26.72 11.18 -39.13
N ASP A 448 -26.66 11.65 -37.88
CA ASP A 448 -27.82 12.23 -37.20
C ASP A 448 -28.08 13.63 -37.75
N PRO A 449 -29.24 13.89 -38.41
CA PRO A 449 -29.57 15.21 -38.96
C PRO A 449 -29.61 16.31 -37.89
N LEU A 450 -29.80 15.95 -36.63
CA LEU A 450 -29.81 16.87 -35.50
C LEU A 450 -28.49 16.84 -34.70
N ARG A 451 -27.51 16.02 -35.12
CA ARG A 451 -26.19 15.85 -34.48
C ARG A 451 -26.26 15.62 -32.96
N ARG A 452 -27.32 14.94 -32.48
CA ARG A 452 -27.58 14.76 -31.03
C ARG A 452 -26.68 13.64 -30.46
N PRO A 453 -26.59 13.59 -29.12
CA PRO A 453 -25.36 13.77 -28.31
C PRO A 453 -24.31 12.65 -28.47
N PRO A 454 -23.01 12.90 -28.17
CA PRO A 454 -22.49 13.90 -27.22
C PRO A 454 -21.92 15.17 -27.85
N LEU A 455 -21.89 16.24 -27.05
CA LEU A 455 -21.91 17.63 -27.48
C LEU A 455 -20.54 18.16 -27.95
N LEU A 456 -20.53 18.74 -29.15
CA LEU A 456 -20.03 20.07 -29.52
C LEU A 456 -20.33 20.24 -31.03
N SER A 457 -21.30 21.08 -31.39
CA SER A 457 -21.83 21.18 -32.77
C SER A 457 -20.80 21.65 -33.81
N ASP A 458 -19.65 22.14 -33.34
CA ASP A 458 -18.78 23.03 -34.11
C ASP A 458 -17.40 22.42 -34.42
N ALA A 459 -17.13 21.16 -34.05
CA ALA A 459 -15.88 20.50 -34.47
C ALA A 459 -16.02 20.02 -35.92
N PRO A 460 -15.35 20.64 -36.92
CA PRO A 460 -15.49 20.21 -38.30
C PRO A 460 -14.98 18.78 -38.53
N PRO A 461 -15.56 18.02 -39.48
CA PRO A 461 -15.27 16.60 -39.68
C PRO A 461 -13.80 16.27 -39.97
N ASP A 462 -13.07 17.21 -40.56
CA ASP A 462 -11.65 17.12 -40.90
C ASP A 462 -10.73 17.16 -39.66
N LEU A 463 -11.15 17.76 -38.55
CA LEU A 463 -10.40 17.72 -37.29
C LEU A 463 -10.31 16.31 -36.70
N TRP A 464 -11.30 15.45 -36.96
CA TRP A 464 -11.24 14.04 -36.57
C TRP A 464 -10.34 13.21 -37.49
N ALA A 465 -9.98 13.72 -38.68
CA ALA A 465 -9.08 13.01 -39.59
C ALA A 465 -7.65 12.88 -39.02
N SER A 466 -7.23 13.72 -38.06
CA SER A 466 -5.93 13.54 -37.39
C SER A 466 -5.92 12.28 -36.49
N LEU A 467 -7.06 11.92 -35.93
CA LEU A 467 -7.27 10.65 -35.23
C LEU A 467 -7.32 9.46 -36.18
N ASP A 468 -7.41 9.67 -37.50
CA ASP A 468 -7.44 8.61 -38.51
C ASP A 468 -6.07 8.44 -39.19
N LYS A 469 -5.32 9.53 -39.40
CA LYS A 469 -4.03 9.51 -40.11
C LYS A 469 -2.85 8.90 -39.34
N ASP A 470 -2.92 8.83 -38.01
CA ASP A 470 -1.82 8.34 -37.15
C ASP A 470 -1.78 6.80 -37.00
N VAL A 471 -2.16 6.05 -38.04
CA VAL A 471 -2.18 4.56 -38.04
C VAL A 471 -0.77 3.96 -38.12
N SER A 472 0.26 4.76 -38.47
CA SER A 472 1.61 4.22 -38.72
C SER A 472 2.42 3.84 -37.47
N LEU A 473 1.99 4.20 -36.26
CA LEU A 473 2.79 4.02 -35.03
C LEU A 473 2.34 2.88 -34.10
N SER A 474 1.24 2.18 -34.37
CA SER A 474 0.63 1.24 -33.40
C SER A 474 0.59 -0.23 -33.81
N LYS A 475 1.32 -0.67 -34.84
CA LYS A 475 1.73 -2.09 -34.93
C LYS A 475 2.91 -2.34 -33.99
N VAL A 476 2.75 -2.02 -32.71
CA VAL A 476 3.53 -2.67 -31.65
C VAL A 476 2.89 -4.04 -31.51
N VAL A 477 3.42 -5.00 -32.25
CA VAL A 477 3.12 -6.42 -32.04
C VAL A 477 3.60 -6.71 -30.63
N VAL A 478 2.66 -6.80 -29.68
CA VAL A 478 2.92 -7.47 -28.42
C VAL A 478 3.01 -8.95 -28.80
N THR A 479 4.21 -9.43 -29.12
CA THR A 479 4.45 -10.87 -29.16
C THR A 479 4.25 -11.39 -27.75
N LEU A 480 3.11 -12.04 -27.55
CA LEU A 480 2.89 -12.91 -26.41
C LEU A 480 3.64 -14.21 -26.70
N ASP A 481 4.86 -14.31 -26.19
CA ASP A 481 5.54 -15.58 -25.89
C ASP A 481 5.31 -15.98 -24.43
#